data_AF-A0A528A6W4-F1
#
_entry.id   AF-A0A528A6W4-F1
#
_cell.length_a   1.000
_cell.length_b   1.000
_cell.length_c   1.000
_cell.angle_alpha   90.00
_cell.angle_beta   90.00
_cell.angle_gamma   90.00
#
_symmetry.space_group_name_H-M   'P 1'
#
loop_
_entity.id
_entity.type
_entity.pdbx_description
1 polymer ?
#
loop_
_entity_poly.entity_id
_entity_poly.type
_entity_poly.pdbx_seq_one_letter_code
_entity_poly.pdbx_strand_id
1 'polypeptide(L)' 'SVSMLEIPSMPFNLFLMPDLPLAESDTAESFWTSAHWYLAYAGIGLVALHFAAALRHHFWLKDTVLTRMITPSSDHSAE' A
#
# COMPACT_ATOMS: atom_id res chain seq x y z
N SER A 1 6.46 21.93 -9.93
CA SER A 1 5.78 20.62 -9.80
C SER A 1 6.08 19.83 -11.05
N VAL A 2 5.93 18.50 -11.06
CA VAL A 2 5.77 17.76 -12.33
C VAL A 2 4.28 17.53 -12.67
N SER A 3 3.38 18.09 -11.84
CA SER A 3 1.93 18.09 -12.04
C SER A 3 1.51 19.30 -12.85
N MET A 4 0.60 19.10 -13.82
CA MET A 4 0.04 20.19 -14.63
C MET A 4 -0.79 21.21 -13.84
N LEU A 5 -1.23 20.89 -12.62
CA LEU A 5 -2.00 21.80 -11.78
C LEU A 5 -1.14 22.83 -11.02
N GLU A 6 0.20 22.71 -11.08
CA GLU A 6 1.17 23.56 -10.38
C GLU A 6 0.96 23.66 -8.84
N ILE A 7 0.17 22.76 -8.25
CA ILE A 7 -0.07 22.75 -6.80
C ILE A 7 1.18 22.21 -6.07
N PRO A 8 1.69 22.91 -5.04
CA PRO A 8 2.83 22.45 -4.26
C PRO A 8 2.48 21.20 -3.45
N SER A 9 3.37 20.20 -3.51
CA SER A 9 3.22 19.00 -2.70
C SER A 9 3.77 19.24 -1.30
N MET A 10 2.91 19.15 -0.29
CA MET A 10 3.23 19.45 1.11
C MET A 10 2.94 18.23 2.01
N PRO A 11 3.88 17.28 2.16
CA PRO A 11 3.69 16.09 2.99
C PRO A 11 3.37 16.49 4.43
N PHE A 12 2.15 16.22 4.87
CA PHE A 12 1.65 16.58 6.21
C PHE A 12 1.84 18.06 6.58
N ASN A 13 1.93 18.97 5.60
CA ASN A 13 2.26 20.39 5.80
C ASN A 13 3.59 20.63 6.54
N LEU A 14 4.53 19.68 6.50
CA LEU A 14 5.81 19.79 7.22
C LEU A 14 6.88 20.54 6.42
N PHE A 15 6.93 20.32 5.11
CA PHE A 15 7.89 20.97 4.21
C PHE A 15 7.37 20.95 2.76
N LEU A 16 7.95 21.80 1.91
CA LEU A 16 7.71 21.77 0.48
C LEU A 16 8.53 20.64 -0.15
N MET A 17 7.85 19.64 -0.68
CA MET A 17 8.52 18.55 -1.38
C MET A 17 9.12 19.07 -2.69
N PRO A 18 10.43 18.90 -2.91
CA PRO A 18 11.07 19.32 -4.15
C PRO A 18 10.55 18.49 -5.31
N ASP A 19 10.46 19.13 -6.46
CA ASP A 19 10.01 18.47 -7.68
C ASP A 19 11.08 17.53 -8.22
N LEU A 20 10.63 16.49 -8.92
CA LEU A 20 11.52 15.64 -9.67
C LEU A 20 12.11 16.42 -10.85
N PRO A 21 13.37 16.18 -11.25
CA PRO A 21 14.02 16.84 -12.38
C PRO A 21 13.50 16.30 -13.72
N LEU A 22 12.20 16.37 -13.95
CA LEU A 22 11.49 15.94 -15.14
C LEU A 22 10.66 17.11 -15.68
N ALA A 23 10.46 17.14 -16.99
CA ALA A 23 9.56 18.12 -17.61
C ALA A 23 8.09 17.73 -17.39
N GLU A 24 7.23 18.74 -17.29
CA GLU A 24 5.77 18.56 -17.26
C GLU A 24 5.28 17.94 -18.58
N SER A 25 4.38 16.95 -18.49
CA SER A 25 3.88 16.22 -19.66
C SER A 25 2.49 15.64 -19.41
N ASP A 26 1.52 16.03 -20.24
CA ASP A 26 0.12 15.53 -20.16
C ASP A 26 0.07 14.01 -20.35
N THR A 27 0.92 13.49 -21.23
CA THR A 27 1.01 12.05 -21.48
C THR A 27 1.53 11.30 -20.26
N ALA A 28 2.54 11.85 -19.58
CA ALA A 28 3.05 11.26 -18.34
C ALA A 28 2.01 11.33 -17.21
N GLU A 29 1.35 12.47 -17.04
CA GLU A 29 0.30 12.65 -16.03
C GLU A 29 -0.85 11.65 -16.22
N SER A 30 -1.37 11.52 -17.45
CA SER A 30 -2.44 10.57 -17.77
C SER A 30 -2.01 9.13 -17.49
N PHE A 31 -0.81 8.75 -17.94
CA PHE A 31 -0.28 7.40 -17.73
C PHE A 31 -0.15 7.06 -16.24
N TRP A 32 0.50 7.92 -15.45
CA TRP A 32 0.71 7.67 -14.02
C TRP A 32 -0.60 7.70 -13.23
N THR A 33 -1.54 8.55 -13.60
CA THR A 33 -2.89 8.57 -12.99
C THR A 33 -3.62 7.26 -13.23
N SER A 34 -3.65 6.76 -14.47
CA SER A 34 -4.28 5.48 -14.79
C SER A 34 -3.55 4.31 -14.12
N ALA A 35 -2.22 4.27 -14.16
CA ALA A 35 -1.43 3.23 -13.53
C ALA A 35 -1.68 3.17 -12.02
N HIS A 36 -1.69 4.33 -11.34
CA HIS A 36 -1.99 4.41 -9.91
C HIS A 36 -3.42 3.94 -9.60
N TRP A 37 -4.40 4.30 -10.43
CA TRP A 37 -5.78 3.82 -10.30
C TRP A 37 -5.85 2.29 -10.37
N TYR A 38 -5.25 1.66 -11.39
CA TYR A 38 -5.22 0.21 -11.50
C TYR A 38 -4.50 -0.46 -10.33
N LEU A 39 -3.35 0.07 -9.90
CA LEU A 39 -2.60 -0.45 -8.76
C LEU A 39 -3.40 -0.35 -7.45
N ALA A 40 -4.16 0.73 -7.25
CA ALA A 40 -5.01 0.89 -6.07
C ALA A 40 -6.08 -0.21 -6.01
N TYR A 41 -6.82 -0.45 -7.10
CA TYR A 41 -7.85 -1.51 -7.12
C TYR A 41 -7.26 -2.92 -7.10
N ALA A 42 -6.14 -3.16 -7.77
CA ALA A 42 -5.43 -4.43 -7.70
C ALA A 42 -4.94 -4.70 -6.27
N GLY A 43 -4.37 -3.69 -5.61
CA GLY A 43 -3.93 -3.77 -4.21
C GLY A 43 -5.08 -4.08 -3.25
N ILE A 44 -6.23 -3.39 -3.40
CA ILE A 44 -7.45 -3.69 -2.62
C ILE A 44 -7.88 -5.15 -2.82
N GLY A 45 -7.90 -5.63 -4.07
CA GLY A 45 -8.24 -7.02 -4.39
C GLY A 45 -7.29 -8.02 -3.73
N LEU A 46 -5.98 -7.75 -3.76
CA LEU A 46 -4.97 -8.59 -3.11
C LEU A 46 -5.14 -8.61 -1.59
N VAL A 47 -5.42 -7.46 -0.95
CA VAL A 47 -5.67 -7.38 0.49
C VAL A 47 -6.93 -8.16 0.87
N ALA A 48 -8.01 -8.02 0.10
CA ALA A 48 -9.25 -8.77 0.32
C ALA A 48 -9.03 -10.28 0.20
N LEU A 49 -8.29 -10.72 -0.82
CA LEU A 49 -7.93 -12.13 -1.02
C LEU A 49 -7.04 -12.64 0.11
N HIS A 50 -6.05 -11.86 0.53
CA HIS A 50 -5.16 -12.20 1.64
C HIS A 50 -5.94 -12.34 2.96
N PHE A 51 -6.84 -11.39 3.25
CA PHE A 51 -7.72 -11.46 4.41
C PHE A 51 -8.64 -12.69 4.37
N ALA A 52 -9.27 -12.96 3.22
CA ALA A 52 -10.10 -14.14 3.04
C ALA A 52 -9.32 -15.44 3.23
N ALA A 53 -8.06 -15.50 2.76
CA ALA A 53 -7.18 -16.65 2.99
C ALA A 53 -6.91 -16.84 4.49
N ALA A 54 -6.57 -15.77 5.21
CA ALA A 54 -6.34 -15.83 6.66
C ALA A 54 -7.60 -16.30 7.42
N LEU A 55 -8.79 -15.83 7.03
CA LEU A 55 -10.06 -16.29 7.61
C LEU A 55 -10.34 -17.76 7.28
N ARG A 56 -10.07 -18.22 6.05
CA ARG A 56 -10.21 -19.64 5.68
C ARG A 56 -9.30 -20.53 6.53
N HIS A 57 -8.06 -20.10 6.73
CA HIS A 57 -7.10 -20.77 7.59
C HIS A 57 -7.63 -20.89 9.04
N HIS A 58 -8.20 -19.81 9.58
CA HIS A 58 -8.72 -19.81 10.93
C HIS A 58 -10.03 -20.61 11.10
N PHE A 59 -11.03 -20.42 10.24
CA PHE A 59 -12.36 -21.01 10.43
C PHE A 59 -12.52 -22.40 9.81
N TRP A 60 -11.91 -22.63 8.63
CA TRP A 60 -12.09 -23.89 7.90
C TRP A 60 -10.98 -24.89 8.20
N LEU A 61 -9.73 -24.43 8.13
CA LEU A 61 -8.55 -25.27 8.37
C LEU A 61 -8.20 -25.36 9.86
N LYS A 62 -8.71 -24.44 10.68
CA LYS A 62 -8.50 -24.37 12.14
C LYS A 62 -7.02 -24.37 12.53
N ASP A 63 -6.19 -23.70 11.75
CA ASP A 63 -4.78 -23.52 12.07
C ASP A 63 -4.51 -22.18 12.77
N THR A 64 -3.24 -21.95 13.07
CA THR A 64 -2.78 -20.78 13.86
C THR A 64 -2.22 -19.64 13.00
N VAL A 65 -2.39 -19.68 11.67
CA VAL A 65 -1.78 -18.69 10.76
C VAL A 65 -2.23 -17.27 11.10
N LEU A 66 -3.54 -17.04 11.25
CA LEU A 66 -4.07 -15.73 11.61
C LEU A 66 -3.59 -15.28 13.01
N THR A 67 -3.60 -16.18 13.99
CA THR A 67 -3.24 -15.86 15.38
C THR A 67 -1.78 -15.42 15.50
N ARG A 68 -0.87 -16.03 14.72
CA ARG A 68 0.55 -15.66 14.67
C ARG A 68 0.80 -14.26 14.10
N MET A 69 -0.11 -13.74 13.29
CA MET A 69 -0.03 -12.37 12.77
C MET A 69 -0.46 -11.33 13.82
N ILE A 70 -1.43 -11.67 14.69
CA ILE A 70 -1.98 -10.77 15.72
C ILE A 70 -1.04 -10.72 16.94
N THR A 71 -0.59 -11.88 17.39
CA THR A 71 0.35 -12.00 18.51
C THR A 71 1.51 -12.85 18.03
N PRO A 72 2.60 -12.22 17.57
CA PRO A 72 3.82 -12.93 17.26
C PRO A 72 4.29 -13.58 18.57
N SER A 73 4.37 -14.90 18.62
CA SER A 73 4.91 -15.60 19.78
C SER A 73 6.38 -15.23 19.93
N SER A 74 6.71 -14.39 20.90
CA SER A 74 8.08 -14.28 21.40
C SER A 74 8.39 -15.56 22.16
N ASP A 75 8.94 -16.56 21.47
CA ASP A 75 9.45 -17.76 22.11
C ASP A 75 10.70 -17.37 22.92
N HIS A 76 10.48 -16.84 24.12
CA HIS A 76 11.52 -16.73 25.16
C HIS A 76 11.51 -18.04 25.94
N SER A 77 11.97 -19.10 25.29
CA SER A 77 12.56 -20.23 26.00
C SER A 77 13.98 -19.81 26.38
N ALA A 78 14.09 -18.96 27.40
CA ALA A 78 15.35 -18.80 28.13
C ALA A 78 15.44 -19.98 29.11
N GLU A 79 16.49 -20.77 28.94
CA GLU A 79 16.88 -21.88 29.80
C GLU A 79 16.97 -21.50 31.29
#